data_AF-A0A2M7BZC3-F1
#
_entry.id   AF-A0A2M7BZC3-F1
#
_cell.length_a   1.000
_cell.length_b   1.000
_cell.length_c   1.000
_cell.angle_alpha   90.00
_cell.angle_beta   90.00
_cell.angle_gamma   90.00
#
_symmetry.space_group_name_H-M   'P 1'
#
loop_
_entity.id
_entity.type
_entity.pdbx_description
1 polymer ?
#
loop_
_entity_poly.entity_id
_entity_poly.type
_entity_poly.pdbx_seq_one_letter_code
_entity_poly.pdbx_strand_id
1 'polypeptide(L)'
;MPFRIERAATRSGFSHTGFTLVEILITITIFVLVSIAVFNLFSFGQKFYGQGSTQAELLQNGRVILERMAREIRQAQEIVTPLPQVVDNPDNPPPSEIEFQDGHKPFPYEYLGSDYYYIRYYLSTSTGEIYRQYRVYCFDPCSTCNTYFRWNDTRIEGGETIYSHSCNLEEKIIGEYVGDLKFWGA
;
A
#
# COMPACT_ATOMS: atom_id res chain seq x y z
N MET A 1 -50.59 -4.05 87.02
CA MET A 1 -50.54 -5.40 86.41
C MET A 1 -51.35 -5.37 85.11
N PRO A 2 -50.96 -6.11 84.05
CA PRO A 2 -50.60 -5.50 82.77
C PRO A 2 -51.56 -5.77 81.59
N PHE A 3 -51.31 -4.96 80.55
CA PHE A 3 -51.69 -5.01 79.14
C PHE A 3 -51.81 -6.42 78.49
N ARG A 4 -52.78 -6.60 77.57
CA ARG A 4 -52.66 -7.55 76.45
C ARG A 4 -53.28 -6.99 75.18
N ILE A 5 -52.41 -6.62 74.23
CA ILE A 5 -52.71 -6.33 72.83
C ILE A 5 -52.87 -7.68 72.11
N GLU A 6 -54.01 -7.95 71.48
CA GLU A 6 -54.08 -9.00 70.46
C GLU A 6 -53.73 -8.41 69.09
N ARG A 7 -52.60 -8.89 68.56
CA ARG A 7 -52.02 -8.48 67.29
C ARG A 7 -52.82 -9.09 66.12
N ALA A 8 -53.12 -8.27 65.13
CA ALA A 8 -53.35 -8.74 63.77
C ALA A 8 -52.07 -9.44 63.26
N ALA A 9 -52.18 -10.72 62.90
CA ALA A 9 -51.14 -11.45 62.19
C ALA A 9 -51.62 -11.69 60.76
N THR A 10 -51.27 -10.75 59.87
CA THR A 10 -51.18 -11.03 58.43
C THR A 10 -50.20 -12.18 58.23
N ARG A 11 -50.72 -13.37 57.94
CA ARG A 11 -49.91 -14.50 57.49
C ARG A 11 -49.46 -14.17 56.07
N SER A 12 -48.25 -13.64 55.93
CA SER A 12 -47.58 -13.51 54.65
C SER A 12 -47.36 -14.91 54.08
N GLY A 13 -48.19 -15.29 53.12
CA GLY A 13 -47.94 -16.46 52.29
C GLY A 13 -46.70 -16.18 51.46
N PHE A 14 -45.54 -16.65 51.90
CA PHE A 14 -44.36 -16.73 51.05
C PHE A 14 -44.62 -17.88 50.07
N SER A 15 -45.18 -17.54 48.92
CA SER A 15 -45.38 -18.50 47.83
C SER A 15 -44.00 -18.85 47.27
N HIS A 16 -43.48 -20.02 47.64
CA HIS A 16 -42.35 -20.63 46.94
C HIS A 16 -42.86 -21.22 45.63
N THR A 17 -43.05 -20.37 44.61
CA THR A 17 -43.27 -20.83 43.24
C THR A 17 -41.95 -21.35 42.68
N GLY A 18 -41.79 -22.67 42.65
CA GLY A 18 -40.72 -23.31 41.90
C GLY A 18 -41.00 -23.22 40.39
N PHE A 19 -39.95 -23.00 39.60
CA PHE A 19 -40.04 -23.02 38.14
C PHE A 19 -40.34 -24.44 37.64
N THR A 20 -41.20 -24.54 36.64
CA THR A 20 -41.48 -25.84 36.02
C THR A 20 -40.31 -26.26 35.13
N LEU A 21 -40.11 -27.57 34.96
CA LEU A 21 -39.07 -28.10 34.06
C LEU A 21 -39.25 -27.59 32.63
N VAL A 22 -40.51 -27.46 32.18
CA VAL A 22 -40.86 -26.95 30.85
C VAL A 22 -40.42 -25.48 30.68
N GLU A 23 -40.59 -24.65 31.71
CA GLU A 23 -40.17 -23.25 31.69
C GLU A 23 -38.64 -23.11 31.60
N ILE A 24 -37.90 -23.97 32.28
CA ILE A 24 -36.43 -24.03 32.18
C ILE A 24 -36.00 -24.47 30.77
N LEU A 25 -36.68 -25.46 30.17
CA LEU A 25 -36.36 -25.89 28.80
C LEU A 25 -36.62 -24.79 27.77
N ILE A 26 -37.74 -24.07 27.89
CA ILE A 26 -38.08 -22.97 26.98
C ILE A 26 -37.06 -21.83 27.12
N THR A 27 -36.71 -21.44 28.35
CA THR A 27 -35.75 -20.35 28.57
C THR A 27 -34.35 -20.69 28.06
N ILE A 28 -33.86 -21.91 28.27
CA ILE A 28 -32.58 -22.37 27.70
C ILE A 28 -32.63 -22.37 26.17
N THR A 29 -33.73 -22.84 25.57
CA THR A 29 -33.88 -22.86 24.11
C THR A 29 -33.84 -21.45 23.52
N ILE A 30 -34.58 -20.52 24.10
CA ILE A 30 -34.56 -19.10 23.69
C ILE A 30 -33.15 -18.52 23.86
N PHE A 31 -32.50 -18.79 25.00
CA PHE A 31 -31.15 -18.30 25.28
C PHE A 31 -30.13 -18.79 24.24
N VAL A 32 -30.17 -20.07 23.87
CA VAL A 32 -29.30 -20.63 22.83
C VAL A 32 -29.57 -19.98 21.48
N LEU A 33 -30.84 -19.80 21.10
CA LEU A 33 -31.21 -19.14 19.84
C LEU A 33 -30.69 -17.69 19.78
N VAL A 34 -30.88 -16.92 20.85
CA VAL A 34 -30.37 -15.54 20.96
C VAL A 34 -28.84 -15.53 20.92
N SER A 35 -28.18 -16.45 21.63
CA SER A 35 -26.73 -16.55 21.65
C SER A 35 -26.16 -16.85 20.26
N ILE A 36 -26.80 -17.75 19.51
CA ILE A 36 -26.43 -18.04 18.11
C ILE A 36 -26.59 -16.80 17.23
N ALA A 37 -27.69 -16.05 17.38
CA ALA A 37 -27.91 -14.83 16.60
C ALA A 37 -26.83 -13.77 16.87
N VAL A 38 -26.52 -13.52 18.15
CA VAL A 38 -25.46 -12.60 18.57
C VAL A 38 -24.09 -13.04 18.08
N PHE A 39 -23.79 -14.34 18.19
CA PHE A 39 -22.53 -14.90 17.72
C PHE A 39 -22.36 -14.71 16.20
N ASN A 40 -23.40 -15.00 15.42
CA ASN A 40 -23.36 -14.79 13.97
C ASN A 40 -23.15 -13.31 13.61
N LEU A 41 -23.84 -12.39 14.27
CA LEU A 41 -23.65 -10.96 14.05
C LEU A 41 -22.23 -10.51 14.38
N PHE A 42 -21.67 -11.02 15.48
CA PHE A 42 -20.29 -10.74 15.88
C PHE A 42 -19.27 -11.29 14.88
N SER A 43 -19.43 -12.55 14.44
CA SER A 43 -18.57 -13.16 13.42
C SER A 43 -18.64 -12.43 12.08
N PHE A 44 -19.84 -11.99 11.69
CA PHE A 44 -20.03 -11.17 10.51
C PHE A 44 -19.29 -9.84 10.66
N GLY A 45 -19.48 -9.12 11.77
CA GLY A 45 -18.79 -7.86 12.05
C GLY A 45 -17.26 -7.97 11.95
N GLN A 46 -16.68 -9.03 12.52
CA GLN A 46 -15.24 -9.26 12.44
C GLN A 46 -14.75 -9.48 11.00
N LYS A 47 -15.49 -10.24 10.19
CA LYS A 47 -15.14 -10.48 8.79
C LYS A 47 -15.16 -9.18 7.97
N PHE A 48 -16.18 -8.36 8.14
CA PHE A 48 -16.29 -7.06 7.46
C PHE A 48 -15.19 -6.10 7.91
N TYR A 49 -14.87 -6.09 9.19
CA TYR A 49 -13.77 -5.29 9.72
C TYR A 49 -12.43 -5.70 9.10
N GLY A 50 -12.15 -7.01 9.02
CA GLY A 50 -10.94 -7.52 8.38
C GLY A 50 -10.83 -7.11 6.90
N GLN A 51 -11.90 -7.29 6.14
CA GLN A 51 -11.94 -6.87 4.72
C GLN A 51 -11.75 -5.36 4.54
N GLY A 52 -12.42 -4.56 5.38
CA GLY A 52 -12.28 -3.10 5.37
C GLY A 52 -10.86 -2.65 5.69
N SER A 53 -10.20 -3.32 6.66
CA SER A 53 -8.81 -3.04 7.02
C SER A 53 -7.86 -3.30 5.87
N THR A 54 -7.98 -4.45 5.19
CA THR A 54 -7.14 -4.77 4.02
C THR A 54 -7.34 -3.77 2.89
N GLN A 55 -8.59 -3.40 2.60
CA GLN A 55 -8.86 -2.40 1.55
C GLN A 55 -8.29 -1.02 1.91
N ALA A 56 -8.39 -0.60 3.17
CA ALA A 56 -7.84 0.66 3.64
C ALA A 56 -6.30 0.68 3.52
N GLU A 57 -5.63 -0.42 3.85
CA GLU A 57 -4.19 -0.58 3.71
C GLU A 57 -3.73 -0.47 2.25
N LEU A 58 -4.41 -1.17 1.33
CA LEU A 58 -4.11 -1.09 -0.11
C LEU A 58 -4.26 0.35 -0.65
N LEU A 59 -5.34 1.05 -0.27
CA LEU A 59 -5.56 2.44 -0.67
C LEU A 59 -4.52 3.39 -0.09
N GLN A 60 -4.12 3.19 1.17
CA GLN A 60 -3.08 3.98 1.81
C GLN A 60 -1.73 3.77 1.12
N ASN A 61 -1.36 2.52 0.85
CA ASN A 61 -0.13 2.19 0.13
C ASN A 61 -0.12 2.84 -1.25
N GLY A 62 -1.19 2.66 -2.04
CA GLY A 62 -1.36 3.30 -3.34
C GLY A 62 -1.21 4.82 -3.29
N ARG A 63 -1.84 5.47 -2.30
CA ARG A 63 -1.74 6.92 -2.11
C ARG A 63 -0.30 7.38 -1.83
N VAL A 64 0.40 6.71 -0.91
CA VAL A 64 1.78 7.06 -0.54
C VAL A 64 2.72 6.93 -1.75
N ILE A 65 2.55 5.87 -2.55
CA ILE A 65 3.33 5.63 -3.77
C ILE A 65 3.09 6.75 -4.78
N LEU A 66 1.82 7.04 -5.08
CA LEU A 66 1.46 8.07 -6.06
C LEU A 66 1.91 9.47 -5.64
N GLU A 67 1.74 9.83 -4.36
CA GLU A 67 2.20 11.13 -3.83
C GLU A 67 3.73 11.29 -3.93
N ARG A 68 4.47 10.20 -3.71
CA ARG A 68 5.93 10.17 -3.90
C ARG A 68 6.30 10.36 -5.36
N MET A 69 5.79 9.51 -6.26
CA MET A 69 6.10 9.59 -7.69
C MET A 69 5.72 10.95 -8.27
N ALA A 70 4.52 11.46 -7.97
CA ALA A 70 4.07 12.77 -8.44
C ALA A 70 4.94 13.93 -7.93
N ARG A 71 5.48 13.84 -6.71
CA ARG A 71 6.40 14.86 -6.19
C ARG A 71 7.74 14.84 -6.92
N GLU A 72 8.32 13.66 -7.07
CA GLU A 72 9.64 13.50 -7.70
C GLU A 72 9.58 13.84 -9.20
N ILE A 73 8.52 13.44 -9.91
CA ILE A 73 8.28 13.81 -11.32
C ILE A 73 8.11 15.33 -11.47
N ARG A 74 7.39 16.00 -10.55
CA ARG A 74 7.26 17.48 -10.58
C ARG A 74 8.58 18.20 -10.37
N GLN A 75 9.55 17.53 -9.76
CA GLN A 75 10.90 18.01 -9.50
C GLN A 75 11.88 17.60 -10.59
N ALA A 76 11.43 16.85 -11.61
CA ALA A 76 12.26 16.39 -12.70
C ALA A 76 12.77 17.57 -13.53
N GLN A 77 14.06 17.51 -13.88
CA GLN A 77 14.65 18.46 -14.82
C GLN A 77 14.33 18.08 -16.27
N GLU A 78 14.32 16.77 -16.57
CA GLU A 78 14.09 16.22 -17.90
C GLU A 78 13.42 14.85 -17.77
N ILE A 79 12.43 14.55 -18.61
CA ILE A 79 11.86 13.20 -18.74
C ILE A 79 12.69 12.44 -19.78
N VAL A 80 13.24 11.29 -19.38
CA VAL A 80 14.07 10.43 -20.24
C VAL A 80 13.20 9.46 -21.02
N THR A 81 12.20 8.87 -20.38
CA THR A 81 11.33 7.90 -21.03
C THR A 81 10.52 8.55 -22.15
N PRO A 82 10.56 8.02 -23.39
CA PRO A 82 9.75 8.54 -24.47
C PRO A 82 8.27 8.27 -24.17
N LEU A 83 7.47 9.34 -24.14
CA LEU A 83 6.03 9.26 -23.93
C LEU A 83 5.29 9.27 -25.28
N PRO A 84 4.23 8.44 -25.44
CA PRO A 84 3.42 8.45 -26.65
C PRO A 84 2.81 9.83 -26.90
N GLN A 85 2.78 10.29 -28.15
CA GLN A 85 2.13 11.55 -28.52
C GLN A 85 0.61 11.39 -28.68
N VAL A 86 0.15 10.16 -28.89
CA VAL A 86 -1.25 9.80 -29.11
C VAL A 86 -1.65 8.77 -28.05
N VAL A 87 -2.80 9.00 -27.42
CA VAL A 87 -3.37 8.10 -26.42
C VAL A 87 -3.83 6.80 -27.11
N ASP A 88 -3.61 5.66 -26.45
CA ASP A 88 -4.04 4.34 -26.91
C ASP A 88 -3.55 3.92 -28.31
N ASN A 89 -2.38 4.40 -28.74
CA ASN A 89 -1.76 3.89 -29.95
C ASN A 89 -1.28 2.44 -29.74
N PRO A 90 -1.83 1.43 -30.45
CA PRO A 90 -1.39 0.04 -30.30
C PRO A 90 0.08 -0.15 -30.69
N ASP A 91 0.58 0.67 -31.61
CA ASP A 91 1.96 0.61 -32.09
C ASP A 91 2.94 1.32 -31.13
N ASN A 92 2.43 2.13 -30.20
CA ASN A 92 3.23 2.85 -29.20
C ASN A 92 2.47 2.90 -27.86
N PRO A 93 2.36 1.76 -27.15
CA PRO A 93 1.61 1.68 -25.92
C PRO A 93 2.26 2.52 -24.81
N PRO A 94 1.49 2.94 -23.80
CA PRO A 94 2.04 3.61 -22.62
C PRO A 94 3.16 2.81 -21.97
N PRO A 95 4.26 3.48 -21.56
CA PRO A 95 5.33 2.78 -20.89
C PRO A 95 4.90 2.36 -19.47
N SER A 96 5.31 1.15 -19.08
CA SER A 96 5.15 0.58 -17.72
C SER A 96 6.27 1.00 -16.76
N GLU A 97 7.16 1.87 -17.24
CA GLU A 97 8.24 2.48 -16.49
C GLU A 97 8.35 3.96 -16.84
N ILE A 98 8.90 4.74 -15.92
CA ILE A 98 9.28 6.12 -16.19
C ILE A 98 10.64 6.40 -15.58
N GLU A 99 11.50 7.02 -16.35
CA GLU A 99 12.79 7.54 -15.95
C GLU A 99 12.87 9.02 -16.25
N PHE A 100 13.44 9.77 -15.31
CA PHE A 100 13.61 11.20 -15.41
C PHE A 100 14.82 11.65 -14.61
N GLN A 101 15.43 12.76 -15.04
CA GLN A 101 16.53 13.39 -14.34
C GLN A 101 16.01 14.08 -13.07
N ASP A 102 16.56 13.71 -11.92
CA ASP A 102 16.33 14.39 -10.65
C ASP A 102 17.03 15.75 -10.66
N GLY A 103 16.29 16.82 -10.34
CA GLY A 103 16.84 18.17 -10.20
C GLY A 103 17.66 18.38 -8.92
N HIS A 104 17.83 17.35 -8.08
CA HIS A 104 18.52 17.41 -6.81
C HIS A 104 19.76 16.52 -6.77
N LYS A 105 20.68 16.82 -5.84
CA LYS A 105 21.78 15.92 -5.48
C LYS A 105 21.25 14.95 -4.41
N PRO A 106 21.15 13.64 -4.70
CA PRO A 106 20.49 12.70 -3.81
C PRO A 106 21.39 12.28 -2.65
N PHE A 107 20.82 12.20 -1.46
CA PHE A 107 21.46 11.60 -0.28
C PHE A 107 21.33 10.07 -0.32
N PRO A 108 22.39 9.29 -0.05
CA PRO A 108 23.74 9.69 0.39
C PRO A 108 24.78 9.77 -0.75
N TYR A 109 24.36 9.97 -2.00
CA TYR A 109 25.21 9.83 -3.19
C TYR A 109 25.83 11.16 -3.67
N GLU A 110 25.78 12.22 -2.86
CA GLU A 110 26.34 13.52 -3.22
C GLU A 110 27.86 13.46 -3.39
N TYR A 111 28.54 12.53 -2.70
CA TYR A 111 29.98 12.32 -2.82
C TYR A 111 30.43 11.88 -4.21
N LEU A 112 29.52 11.34 -5.03
CA LEU A 112 29.84 10.98 -6.41
C LEU A 112 30.15 12.21 -7.26
N GLY A 113 29.64 13.39 -6.88
CA GLY A 113 29.90 14.62 -7.62
C GLY A 113 29.30 14.64 -9.03
N SER A 114 28.31 13.78 -9.32
CA SER A 114 27.54 13.87 -10.56
C SER A 114 26.68 15.12 -10.54
N ASP A 115 26.49 15.74 -11.69
CA ASP A 115 25.44 16.75 -11.89
C ASP A 115 24.17 16.14 -12.54
N TYR A 116 24.24 14.85 -12.90
CA TYR A 116 23.17 14.09 -13.56
C TYR A 116 22.81 12.88 -12.71
N TYR A 117 21.67 12.97 -12.02
CA TYR A 117 21.08 11.85 -11.30
C TYR A 117 19.72 11.55 -11.90
N TYR A 118 19.37 10.28 -11.94
CA TYR A 118 18.12 9.82 -12.55
C TYR A 118 17.34 8.97 -11.55
N ILE A 119 16.03 9.10 -11.59
CA ILE A 119 15.10 8.25 -10.87
C ILE A 119 14.33 7.43 -11.90
N ARG A 120 14.29 6.12 -11.71
CA ARG A 120 13.46 5.21 -12.52
C ARG A 120 12.44 4.51 -11.63
N TYR A 121 11.20 4.51 -12.09
CA TYR A 121 10.11 3.72 -11.52
C TYR A 121 9.70 2.65 -12.51
N TYR A 122 9.47 1.42 -12.05
CA TYR A 122 8.94 0.35 -12.86
C TYR A 122 8.12 -0.64 -12.03
N LEU A 123 7.12 -1.26 -12.64
CA LEU A 123 6.35 -2.34 -12.04
C LEU A 123 6.97 -3.69 -12.38
N SER A 124 7.27 -4.49 -11.36
CA SER A 124 7.58 -5.91 -11.53
C SER A 124 6.28 -6.69 -11.72
N THR A 125 6.00 -7.14 -12.94
CA THR A 125 4.75 -7.85 -13.26
C THR A 125 4.66 -9.24 -12.63
N SER A 126 5.78 -9.82 -12.20
CA SER A 126 5.81 -11.12 -11.53
C SER A 126 5.44 -11.03 -10.05
N THR A 127 5.79 -9.94 -9.39
CA THR A 127 5.57 -9.74 -7.94
C THR A 127 4.46 -8.74 -7.62
N GLY A 128 4.08 -7.88 -8.57
CA GLY A 128 3.15 -6.77 -8.32
C GLY A 128 3.77 -5.66 -7.47
N GLU A 129 5.10 -5.58 -7.45
CA GLU A 129 5.87 -4.61 -6.67
C GLU A 129 6.33 -3.46 -7.56
N ILE A 130 6.21 -2.23 -7.05
CA ILE A 130 6.78 -1.04 -7.68
C ILE A 130 8.17 -0.81 -7.12
N TYR A 131 9.13 -0.79 -8.03
CA TYR A 131 10.51 -0.47 -7.73
C TYR A 131 10.81 1.00 -8.04
N ARG A 132 11.66 1.57 -7.20
CA ARG A 132 12.31 2.87 -7.39
C ARG A 132 13.81 2.65 -7.43
N GLN A 133 14.45 3.13 -8.49
CA GLN A 133 15.90 3.11 -8.64
C GLN A 133 16.46 4.52 -8.65
N TYR A 134 17.61 4.71 -8.00
CA TYR A 134 18.50 5.85 -8.28
C TYR A 134 19.60 5.41 -9.23
N ARG A 135 19.84 6.18 -10.28
CA ARG A 135 20.75 5.83 -11.37
C ARG A 135 21.64 6.99 -11.77
N VAL A 136 22.76 6.65 -12.38
CA VAL A 136 23.70 7.56 -13.06
C VAL A 136 24.12 6.92 -14.37
N TYR A 137 24.62 7.71 -15.32
CA TYR A 137 25.08 7.20 -16.61
C TYR A 137 26.58 7.37 -16.76
N CYS A 138 27.24 6.35 -17.31
CA CYS A 138 28.66 6.42 -17.66
C CYS A 138 29.01 5.55 -18.86
N PHE A 139 30.19 5.79 -19.42
CA PHE A 139 30.74 4.98 -20.51
C PHE A 139 31.54 3.79 -19.98
N ASP A 140 32.17 3.93 -18.82
CA ASP A 140 32.93 2.87 -18.16
C ASP A 140 32.01 1.91 -17.40
N PRO A 141 32.40 0.64 -17.21
CA PRO A 141 31.62 -0.31 -16.42
C PRO A 141 31.25 0.24 -15.04
N CYS A 142 30.05 -0.07 -14.55
CA CYS A 142 29.52 0.47 -13.29
C CYS A 142 30.43 0.28 -12.07
N SER A 143 31.27 -0.76 -12.05
CA SER A 143 32.24 -1.02 -10.98
C SER A 143 33.41 -0.02 -10.92
N THR A 144 33.71 0.67 -12.02
CA THR A 144 34.85 1.59 -12.16
C THR A 144 34.43 2.99 -12.62
N CYS A 145 33.13 3.27 -12.58
CA CYS A 145 32.51 4.48 -13.08
C CYS A 145 32.84 5.69 -12.17
N ASN A 146 33.74 6.56 -12.64
CA ASN A 146 34.23 7.74 -11.91
C ASN A 146 33.83 9.08 -12.56
N THR A 147 33.23 9.04 -13.75
CA THR A 147 32.76 10.23 -14.46
C THR A 147 31.35 9.97 -14.98
N TYR A 148 30.46 10.92 -14.75
CA TYR A 148 29.05 10.78 -15.02
C TYR A 148 28.62 11.70 -16.15
N PHE A 149 27.68 11.21 -16.94
CA PHE A 149 27.24 11.81 -18.19
C PHE A 149 25.72 11.84 -18.23
N ARG A 150 25.17 12.52 -19.23
CA ARG A 150 23.73 12.47 -19.50
C ARG A 150 23.35 11.12 -20.10
N TRP A 151 22.06 10.80 -20.00
CA TRP A 151 21.46 9.58 -20.55
C TRP A 151 21.66 9.41 -22.06
N ASN A 152 21.79 10.53 -22.79
CA ASN A 152 21.91 10.58 -24.24
C ASN A 152 23.29 11.03 -24.73
N ASP A 153 24.28 11.17 -23.83
CA ASP A 153 25.64 11.52 -24.24
C ASP A 153 26.27 10.37 -25.02
N THR A 154 27.06 10.73 -26.03
CA THR A 154 27.79 9.79 -26.90
C THR A 154 29.25 10.17 -27.02
N ARG A 155 30.13 9.19 -27.19
CA ARG A 155 31.55 9.41 -27.53
C ARG A 155 31.95 8.60 -28.75
N ILE A 156 32.97 9.07 -29.48
CA ILE A 156 33.57 8.32 -30.57
C ILE A 156 34.85 7.66 -30.06
N GLU A 157 34.94 6.34 -30.21
CA GLU A 157 36.12 5.56 -29.85
C GLU A 157 36.40 4.53 -30.94
N GLY A 158 37.60 4.55 -31.51
CA GLY A 158 37.95 3.65 -32.63
C GLY A 158 37.11 3.83 -33.91
N GLY A 159 36.36 4.93 -34.03
CA GLY A 159 35.42 5.16 -35.16
C GLY A 159 34.00 4.66 -34.89
N GLU A 160 33.73 4.07 -33.73
CA GLU A 160 32.39 3.65 -33.31
C GLU A 160 31.78 4.67 -32.34
N THR A 161 30.45 4.81 -32.39
CA THR A 161 29.69 5.64 -31.44
C THR A 161 29.31 4.80 -30.24
N ILE A 162 29.84 5.16 -29.08
CA ILE A 162 29.51 4.53 -27.81
C ILE A 162 28.48 5.41 -27.10
N TYR A 163 27.45 4.78 -26.55
CA TYR A 163 26.40 5.41 -25.74
C TYR A 163 26.71 5.21 -24.25
N SER A 164 26.34 6.20 -23.44
CA SER A 164 26.39 6.02 -21.99
C SER A 164 25.40 4.92 -21.59
N HIS A 165 25.75 4.14 -20.57
CA HIS A 165 24.86 3.15 -20.00
C HIS A 165 24.56 3.51 -18.54
N SER A 166 23.37 3.10 -18.12
CA SER A 166 22.85 3.35 -16.78
C SER A 166 23.47 2.40 -15.75
N CYS A 167 23.88 2.95 -14.62
CA CYS A 167 24.35 2.24 -13.45
C CYS A 167 23.44 2.51 -12.26
N ASN A 168 22.95 1.45 -11.65
CA ASN A 168 22.04 1.54 -10.51
C ASN A 168 22.84 1.80 -9.23
N LEU A 169 22.54 2.89 -8.54
CA LEU A 169 23.09 3.23 -7.23
C LEU A 169 22.28 2.61 -6.10
N GLU A 170 20.97 2.55 -6.30
CA GLU A 170 20.00 2.02 -5.35
C GLU A 170 18.85 1.36 -6.09
N GLU A 171 18.30 0.31 -5.48
CA GLU A 171 17.00 -0.25 -5.85
C GLU A 171 16.19 -0.49 -4.58
N LYS A 172 14.96 0.02 -4.54
CA LYS A 172 14.03 -0.13 -3.41
C LYS A 172 12.64 -0.46 -3.90
N ILE A 173 11.98 -1.38 -3.21
CA ILE A 173 10.54 -1.57 -3.31
C ILE A 173 9.88 -0.39 -2.59
N ILE A 174 8.98 0.30 -3.28
CA ILE A 174 8.22 1.42 -2.71
C ILE A 174 6.72 1.14 -2.63
N GLY A 175 6.27 0.05 -3.26
CA GLY A 175 4.88 -0.31 -3.33
C GLY A 175 4.69 -1.78 -3.66
N GLU A 176 3.55 -2.33 -3.23
CA GLU A 176 3.18 -3.74 -3.38
C GLU A 176 1.71 -3.83 -3.80
N TYR A 177 1.29 -5.01 -4.27
CA TYR A 177 -0.08 -5.31 -4.67
C TYR A 177 -0.61 -4.44 -5.82
N VAL A 178 0.25 -4.05 -6.75
CA VAL A 178 -0.12 -3.26 -7.93
C VAL A 178 -0.26 -4.18 -9.15
N GLY A 179 -1.43 -4.16 -9.79
CA GLY A 179 -1.73 -5.01 -10.94
C GLY A 179 -1.34 -4.42 -12.30
N ASP A 180 -1.37 -3.09 -12.43
CA ASP A 180 -1.02 -2.37 -13.65
C ASP A 180 -0.49 -0.98 -13.29
N LEU A 181 0.46 -0.49 -14.08
CA LEU A 181 1.05 0.84 -13.91
C LEU A 181 1.35 1.42 -15.30
N LYS A 182 0.65 2.51 -15.64
CA LYS A 182 0.80 3.23 -16.90
C LYS A 182 1.12 4.68 -16.60
N PHE A 183 2.16 5.21 -17.24
CA PHE A 183 2.60 6.60 -17.06
C PHE A 183 2.04 7.57 -18.10
N TRP A 184 1.22 7.09 -19.03
CA TRP A 184 0.61 7.89 -20.09
C TRP A 184 -0.72 7.28 -20.55
N GLY A 185 -1.69 8.12 -20.96
CA GLY A 185 -3.01 7.65 -21.39
C GLY A 185 -3.84 7.07 -20.24
N ALA A 186 -5.00 7.69 -19.97
CA ALA A 186 -5.96 7.23 -18.97
C ALA A 186 -7.28 6.89 -19.64
#